data_AF-A0A7U4LFP8-F1
#
_entry.id   AF-A0A7U4LFP8-F1
#
_cell.length_a   1.000
_cell.length_b   1.000
_cell.length_c   1.000
_cell.angle_alpha   90.00
_cell.angle_beta   90.00
_cell.angle_gamma   90.00
#
_symmetry.space_group_name_H-M   'P 1'
#
loop_
_entity.id
_entity.type
_entity.pdbx_description
1 polymer ?
#
loop_
_entity_poly.entity_id
_entity_poly.type
_entity_poly.pdbx_seq_one_letter_code
_entity_poly.pdbx_strand_id
1 'polypeptide(L)' 'MESNERYYRRRAAQELAAARRAVTAPAMQRRTAMAESFLRRLSELTGADETHRLDSETVQEFA' A
#
# COMPACT_ATOMS: atom_id res chain seq x y z
N MET A 1 -7.09 -4.31 21.47
CA MET A 1 -6.36 -3.23 20.78
C MET A 1 -5.59 -3.85 19.63
N GLU A 2 -5.68 -3.30 18.42
CA GLU A 2 -4.89 -3.78 17.28
C GLU A 2 -3.42 -3.36 17.43
N SER A 3 -2.47 -4.22 17.02
CA SER A 3 -1.05 -3.87 16.94
C SER A 3 -0.78 -2.91 15.78
N ASN A 4 0.19 -2.00 15.95
CA ASN A 4 0.61 -1.08 14.87
C ASN A 4 0.97 -1.82 13.57
N GLU A 5 1.57 -3.00 13.65
CA GLU A 5 1.90 -3.83 12.48
C GLU A 5 0.65 -4.23 11.67
N ARG A 6 -0.33 -4.88 12.32
CA ARG A 6 -1.62 -5.23 11.69
C ARG A 6 -2.34 -4.00 11.13
N TYR A 7 -2.30 -2.89 11.85
CA TYR A 7 -2.88 -1.63 11.39
C TYR A 7 -2.25 -1.15 10.08
N TYR A 8 -0.91 -1.05 10.01
CA TYR A 8 -0.21 -0.59 8.82
C TYR A 8 -0.39 -1.54 7.63
N ARG A 9 -0.32 -2.86 7.87
CA ARG A 9 -0.62 -3.86 6.83
C ARG A 9 -2.02 -3.69 6.24
N ARG A 10 -3.04 -3.58 7.10
CA ARG A 10 -4.43 -3.43 6.66
C ARG A 10 -4.62 -2.12 5.88
N ARG A 11 -4.07 -1.01 6.37
CA ARG A 11 -4.20 0.30 5.70
C ARG A 11 -3.49 0.32 4.36
N ALA A 12 -2.29 -0.24 4.24
CA ALA A 12 -1.61 -0.38 2.96
C ALA A 12 -2.47 -1.14 1.94
N ALA A 13 -3.00 -2.31 2.31
CA ALA A 13 -3.86 -3.11 1.43
C ALA A 13 -5.15 -2.37 1.01
N GLN A 14 -5.77 -1.63 1.93
CA GLN A 14 -6.96 -0.82 1.64
C GLN A 14 -6.68 0.30 0.63
N GLU A 15 -5.57 1.02 0.79
CA GLU A 15 -5.21 2.11 -0.11
C GLU A 15 -4.82 1.57 -1.50
N LEU A 16 -4.14 0.43 -1.61
CA LEU A 16 -3.86 -0.22 -2.89
C LEU A 16 -5.13 -0.68 -3.60
N ALA A 17 -6.05 -1.32 -2.87
CA ALA A 17 -7.35 -1.69 -3.42
C ALA A 17 -8.17 -0.45 -3.86
N ALA A 18 -8.02 0.68 -3.17
CA ALA A 18 -8.66 1.94 -3.55
C ALA A 18 -7.97 2.59 -4.76
N ALA A 19 -6.64 2.47 -4.89
CA ALA A 19 -5.89 2.94 -6.06
C ALA A 19 -6.36 2.24 -7.33
N ARG A 20 -6.51 0.91 -7.28
CA ARG A 20 -7.04 0.08 -8.40
C ARG A 20 -8.45 0.44 -8.83
N ARG A 21 -9.27 0.95 -7.90
CA ARG A 21 -10.65 1.38 -8.19
C ARG A 21 -10.75 2.86 -8.51
N ALA A 22 -9.64 3.58 -8.51
CA ALA A 22 -9.66 5.03 -8.73
C ALA A 22 -9.92 5.33 -10.20
N VAL A 23 -10.99 6.10 -10.46
CA VAL A 23 -11.39 6.49 -11.82
C VAL A 23 -10.42 7.49 -12.46
N THR A 24 -9.67 8.25 -11.64
CA THR A 24 -8.75 9.28 -12.14
C THR A 24 -7.32 8.98 -11.75
N ALA A 25 -6.37 9.25 -12.66
CA ALA A 25 -4.95 9.07 -12.41
C ALA A 25 -4.45 9.83 -11.16
N PRO A 26 -4.87 11.08 -10.87
CA PRO A 26 -4.48 11.76 -9.64
C PRO A 26 -5.04 11.11 -8.37
N ALA A 27 -6.20 10.45 -8.44
CA ALA A 27 -6.73 9.69 -7.30
C ALA A 27 -5.94 8.39 -7.10
N MET A 28 -5.62 7.67 -8.17
CA MET A 28 -4.76 6.48 -8.13
C MET A 28 -3.40 6.81 -7.50
N GLN A 29 -2.71 7.84 -8.01
CA GLN A 29 -1.39 8.26 -7.50
C GLN A 29 -1.41 8.62 -6.01
N ARG A 30 -2.44 9.38 -5.56
CA ARG A 30 -2.58 9.73 -4.14
C ARG A 30 -2.77 8.50 -3.25
N ARG A 31 -3.56 7.53 -3.71
CA ARG A 31 -3.80 6.27 -2.99
C ARG A 31 -2.56 5.41 -2.94
N THR A 32 -1.83 5.29 -4.05
CA THR A 32 -0.53 4.58 -4.10
C THR A 32 0.49 5.22 -3.14
N ALA A 33 0.60 6.55 -3.14
CA ALA A 33 1.50 7.26 -2.21
C ALA A 33 1.11 7.05 -0.73
N MET A 34 -0.19 6.99 -0.43
CA MET A 34 -0.65 6.65 0.92
C MET A 34 -0.28 5.19 1.29
N ALA A 35 -0.49 4.23 0.38
CA ALA A 35 -0.09 2.85 0.60
C ALA A 35 1.42 2.72 0.87
N GLU A 36 2.25 3.41 0.08
CA GLU A 36 3.70 3.45 0.26
C GLU A 36 4.08 3.97 1.65
N SER A 37 3.42 5.04 2.12
CA SER A 37 3.69 5.59 3.46
C SER A 37 3.42 4.57 4.57
N PHE A 38 2.36 3.76 4.45
CA PHE A 38 2.04 2.72 5.42
C PHE A 38 3.00 1.54 5.36
N LEU A 39 3.40 1.12 4.15
CA LEU A 39 4.39 0.06 3.97
C LEU A 39 5.76 0.48 4.51
N ARG A 40 6.17 1.74 4.32
CA ARG A 40 7.41 2.26 4.90
C ARG A 40 7.40 2.21 6.44
N ARG A 41 6.30 2.62 7.07
CA ARG A 41 6.13 2.50 8.53
C ARG A 41 6.13 1.06 9.01
N LEU A 42 5.55 0.16 8.22
CA LEU A 42 5.57 -1.27 8.50
C LEU A 42 6.99 -1.84 8.42
N SER A 43 7.77 -1.44 7.40
CA SER A 43 9.17 -1.84 7.26
C SER A 43 10.01 -1.33 8.43
N GLU A 44 9.83 -0.07 8.84
CA GLU A 44 10.49 0.50 10.02
C GLU A 44 10.17 -0.29 11.30
N LEU A 45 8.93 -0.76 11.45
CA LEU A 45 8.48 -1.48 12.64
C LEU A 45 8.94 -2.95 12.68
N THR A 46 9.02 -3.60 11.51
CA THR A 46 9.28 -5.05 11.41
C THR A 46 10.72 -5.39 11.02
N GLY A 47 11.46 -4.42 10.48
CA GLY A 47 12.78 -4.63 9.88
C GLY A 47 12.75 -5.36 8.53
N ALA A 48 11.58 -5.74 8.03
CA ALA A 48 11.40 -6.37 6.73
C ALA A 48 11.09 -5.31 5.67
N ASP A 49 11.61 -5.46 4.45
CA ASP A 49 11.19 -4.60 3.35
C ASP A 49 9.79 -5.01 2.88
N GLU A 50 8.78 -4.22 3.26
CA GLU A 50 7.38 -4.44 2.87
C GLU A 50 6.99 -3.59 1.64
N THR A 51 7.89 -2.76 1.11
CA THR A 51 7.60 -1.88 -0.04
C THR A 51 7.49 -2.64 -1.37
N HIS A 52 8.11 -3.82 -1.49
CA HIS A 52 7.98 -4.75 -2.63
C HIS A 52 6.52 -5.12 -3.01
N ARG A 53 5.57 -4.91 -2.09
CA ARG A 53 4.14 -5.15 -2.33
C ARG A 53 3.53 -4.14 -3.30
N LEU A 54 4.14 -2.96 -3.45
CA LEU A 54 3.73 -1.97 -4.45
C LEU A 54 3.96 -2.49 -5.87
N ASP A 55 5.10 -3.14 -6.09
CA ASP A 55 5.50 -3.65 -7.41
C ASP A 55 4.61 -4.84 -7.83
N SER A 56 4.35 -5.74 -6.88
CA SER A 56 3.49 -6.91 -7.09
C SER A 56 2.05 -6.51 -7.44
N GLU A 57 1.56 -5.40 -6.90
CA GLU A 57 0.20 -4.92 -7.15
C GLU A 57 0.08 -4.11 -8.45
N THR A 58 1.17 -3.48 -8.90
CA THR A 58 1.25 -2.69 -10.15
C THR A 58 1.37 -3.56 -11.40
N VAL A 59 2.07 -4.70 -11.30
CA VAL A 59 2.28 -5.62 -12.43
C VAL A 59 0.98 -6.31 -12.89
N GLN A 60 -0.03 -6.41 -12.03
CA GLN A 60 -1.34 -7.00 -12.39
C GLN A 60 -2.21 -6.14 -13.32
N GLU A 61 -1.83 -4.90 -13.67
CA GLU A 61 -2.58 -4.06 -14.61
C GLU A 61 -2.19 -4.28 -16.09
N PHE A 62 -1.13 -5.06 -16.37
CA PHE A 62 -0.58 -5.24 -17.73
C PHE A 62 -0.69 -6.69 -18.29
N ALA A 63 -1.43 -7.58 -17.64
CA ALA A 63 -1.67 -8.96 -18.08
C ALA A 63 -3.17 -9.24 -18.24
#